data_AF-A0A2H6H105-F1
#
_entry.id   AF-A0A2H6H105-F1
#
_cell.length_a   1.000
_cell.length_b   1.000
_cell.length_c   1.000
_cell.angle_alpha   90.00
_cell.angle_beta   90.00
_cell.angle_gamma   90.00
#
_symmetry.space_group_name_H-M   'P 1'
#
loop_
_entity.id
_entity.type
_entity.pdbx_description
1 polymer ?
#
loop_
_entity_poly.entity_id
_entity_poly.type
_entity_poly.pdbx_seq_one_letter_code
_entity_poly.pdbx_strand_id
1 'polypeptide(L)'
;MEKIKFRELTTKAGTTILAGKDEKSNEKLVAQVEKNEEVFHTAAPGSPFVNIKGKAKRGDIKEASIFCAKYSRDWKKNKSDVIIHRFKGKDIYKKKGMKIGTFGVKKVKIIKVKKKDIEKHD
;
A
#
# COMPACT_ATOMS: atom_id res chain seq x y z
N MET A 1 -16.56 19.01 -7.95
CA MET A 1 -15.34 18.17 -7.88
C MET A 1 -15.61 16.97 -6.99
N GLU A 2 -15.58 15.75 -7.52
CA GLU A 2 -15.70 14.55 -6.68
C GLU A 2 -14.50 14.45 -5.73
N LYS A 3 -14.77 14.46 -4.42
CA LYS A 3 -13.78 14.14 -3.40
C LYS A 3 -13.44 12.66 -3.53
N ILE A 4 -12.27 12.34 -4.08
CA ILE A 4 -11.78 10.96 -4.09
C ILE A 4 -11.55 10.54 -2.63
N LYS A 5 -12.33 9.56 -2.16
CA LYS A 5 -12.23 9.02 -0.80
C LYS A 5 -11.24 7.86 -0.80
N PHE A 6 -10.17 7.95 -0.01
CA PHE A 6 -9.28 6.81 0.25
C PHE A 6 -9.93 5.80 1.21
N ARG A 7 -9.34 4.62 1.35
CA ARG A 7 -9.52 3.81 2.57
C ARG A 7 -8.53 4.33 3.60
N GLU A 8 -8.96 4.44 4.85
CA GLU A 8 -8.14 5.04 5.90
C GLU A 8 -8.16 4.11 7.12
N LEU A 9 -7.01 4.00 7.77
CA LEU A 9 -6.82 3.27 9.02
C LEU A 9 -5.96 4.14 9.92
N THR A 10 -6.39 4.36 11.16
CA THR A 10 -5.57 5.00 12.19
C THR A 10 -5.02 3.92 13.10
N THR A 11 -3.69 3.82 13.18
CA THR A 11 -3.02 2.83 14.04
C THR A 11 -3.19 3.18 15.51
N LYS A 12 -2.92 2.24 16.41
CA LYS A 12 -2.92 2.50 17.86
C LYS A 12 -1.94 3.61 18.27
N ALA A 13 -0.90 3.84 17.46
CA ALA A 13 0.07 4.90 17.68
C ALA A 13 -0.37 6.27 17.13
N GLY A 14 -1.61 6.39 16.66
CA GLY A 14 -2.18 7.59 16.06
C GLY A 14 -1.63 7.90 14.66
N THR A 15 -1.07 6.90 13.96
CA THR A 15 -0.53 7.10 12.61
C THR A 15 -1.62 6.86 11.58
N THR A 16 -1.76 7.77 10.61
CA THR A 16 -2.71 7.62 9.50
C THR A 16 -2.12 6.77 8.39
N ILE A 17 -2.86 5.73 7.99
CA ILE A 17 -2.57 4.86 6.86
C ILE A 17 -3.65 5.07 5.81
N LEU A 18 -3.26 5.39 4.58
CA LEU A 18 -4.15 5.59 3.45
C LEU A 18 -3.99 4.46 2.44
N ALA A 19 -5.07 4.05 1.79
CA ALA A 19 -5.02 3.13 0.66
C ALA A 19 -5.96 3.54 -0.48
N GLY A 20 -5.51 3.34 -1.71
CA GLY A 20 -6.33 3.56 -2.89
C GLY A 20 -7.46 2.53 -3.00
N LYS A 21 -8.54 2.91 -3.68
CA LYS A 21 -9.70 2.05 -3.96
C LYS A 21 -9.69 1.47 -5.36
N ASP A 22 -9.07 2.20 -6.29
CA ASP A 22 -9.01 1.97 -7.72
C ASP A 22 -7.76 2.64 -8.32
N GLU A 23 -7.58 2.51 -9.62
CA GLU A 23 -6.41 3.07 -10.32
C GLU A 23 -6.34 4.60 -10.21
N LYS A 24 -7.47 5.32 -10.31
CA LYS A 24 -7.52 6.78 -10.22
C LYS A 24 -7.16 7.31 -8.83
N SER A 25 -7.62 6.64 -7.79
CA SER A 25 -7.29 6.97 -6.40
C SER A 25 -5.86 6.56 -6.06
N ASN A 26 -5.33 5.47 -6.63
CA ASN A 26 -3.91 5.13 -6.53
C ASN A 26 -3.03 6.26 -7.12
N GLU A 27 -3.39 6.82 -8.27
CA GLU A 27 -2.70 7.99 -8.83
C GLU A 27 -2.65 9.16 -7.86
N LYS A 28 -3.81 9.54 -7.30
CA LYS A 28 -3.86 10.66 -6.35
C LYS A 28 -3.12 10.37 -5.07
N LEU A 29 -3.19 9.13 -4.57
CA LEU A 29 -2.47 8.71 -3.37
C LEU A 29 -0.97 8.81 -3.61
N VAL A 30 -0.44 8.22 -4.68
CA VAL A 30 0.99 8.27 -4.99
C VAL A 30 1.47 9.70 -5.24
N ALA A 31 0.65 10.54 -5.87
CA ALA A 31 0.99 11.94 -6.12
C ALA A 31 1.17 12.79 -4.85
N GLN A 32 0.49 12.44 -3.74
CA GLN A 32 0.63 13.14 -2.45
C GLN A 32 1.66 12.50 -1.49
N VAL A 33 2.28 11.39 -1.88
CA VAL A 33 3.26 10.69 -1.04
C VAL A 33 4.52 11.54 -0.93
N GLU A 34 4.99 11.74 0.29
CA GLU A 34 6.26 12.42 0.51
C GLU A 34 7.46 11.50 0.28
N LYS A 35 8.62 12.08 -0.05
CA LYS A 35 9.85 11.35 -0.40
C LYS A 35 10.27 10.30 0.64
N ASN A 36 10.02 10.57 1.92
CA ASN A 36 10.45 9.72 3.04
C ASN A 36 9.33 8.84 3.62
N GLU A 37 8.09 9.01 3.15
CA GLU A 37 6.98 8.18 3.56
C GLU A 37 7.11 6.76 3.02
N GLU A 38 6.55 5.82 3.77
CA GLU A 38 6.57 4.40 3.43
C GLU A 38 5.32 4.06 2.60
N VAL A 39 5.54 3.35 1.50
CA VAL A 39 4.50 2.91 0.58
C VAL A 39 4.59 1.40 0.39
N PHE A 40 3.42 0.77 0.23
CA PHE A 40 3.25 -0.67 0.14
C PHE A 40 2.37 -1.03 -1.05
N HIS A 41 2.71 -2.13 -1.69
CA HIS A 41 1.92 -2.79 -2.75
C HIS A 41 2.27 -4.28 -2.72
N THR A 42 1.40 -5.18 -3.18
CA THR A 42 1.77 -6.60 -3.33
C THR A 42 2.81 -6.79 -4.42
N ALA A 43 3.56 -7.89 -4.37
CA ALA A 43 4.40 -8.31 -5.50
C ALA A 43 3.56 -8.64 -6.75
N ALA A 44 2.38 -9.23 -6.54
CA ALA A 44 1.39 -9.50 -7.58
C ALA A 44 0.64 -8.22 -8.00
N PRO A 45 0.07 -8.16 -9.22
CA PRO A 45 -0.79 -7.06 -9.64
C PRO A 45 -2.16 -7.11 -8.95
N GLY A 46 -2.84 -5.96 -8.90
CA GLY A 46 -4.22 -5.86 -8.40
C GLY A 46 -4.32 -5.67 -6.88
N SER A 47 -3.36 -4.98 -6.28
CA SER A 47 -3.47 -4.52 -4.89
C SER A 47 -3.58 -2.99 -4.83
N PRO A 48 -4.12 -2.44 -3.73
CA PRO A 48 -4.05 -1.00 -3.53
C PRO A 48 -2.63 -0.56 -3.24
N PHE A 49 -2.29 0.66 -3.67
CA PHE A 49 -1.17 1.37 -3.04
C PHE A 49 -1.59 1.79 -1.65
N VAL A 50 -0.75 1.50 -0.66
CA VAL A 50 -0.94 1.88 0.75
C VAL A 50 0.20 2.80 1.17
N ASN A 51 -0.10 3.87 1.89
CA ASN A 51 0.84 4.89 2.33
C ASN A 51 0.70 5.10 3.83
N ILE A 52 1.82 5.12 4.56
CA ILE A 52 1.87 5.60 5.94
C ILE A 52 2.20 7.10 5.90
N LYS A 53 1.32 7.94 6.45
CA LYS A 53 1.56 9.39 6.53
C LYS A 53 2.60 9.71 7.60
N GLY A 54 3.57 10.56 7.24
CA GLY A 54 4.69 10.93 8.11
C GLY A 54 5.65 9.78 8.41
N LYS A 55 6.29 9.85 9.59
CA LYS A 55 7.28 8.84 10.02
C LYS A 55 6.58 7.64 10.64
N ALA A 56 6.82 6.45 10.06
CA ALA A 56 6.31 5.20 10.60
C ALA A 56 6.80 4.97 12.04
N LYS A 57 5.86 4.66 12.94
CA LYS A 57 6.08 4.28 14.33
C LYS A 57 6.11 2.75 14.46
N ARG A 58 6.42 2.28 15.66
CA ARG A 58 6.48 0.84 15.97
C ARG A 58 5.11 0.19 15.72
N GLY A 59 5.07 -0.82 14.86
CA GLY A 59 3.85 -1.55 14.50
C GLY A 59 3.19 -1.09 13.20
N ASP A 60 3.33 0.18 12.82
CA ASP A 60 2.65 0.74 11.64
C ASP A 60 2.99 0.01 10.34
N ILE A 61 4.24 -0.38 10.16
CA ILE A 61 4.69 -1.14 8.98
C ILE A 61 3.96 -2.49 8.89
N LYS A 62 3.74 -3.15 10.04
CA LYS A 62 3.03 -4.44 10.09
C LYS A 62 1.55 -4.22 9.77
N GLU A 63 0.92 -3.23 10.38
CA GLU A 63 -0.49 -2.88 10.12
C GLU A 63 -0.73 -2.50 8.66
N ALA A 64 0.13 -1.63 8.08
CA ALA A 64 0.04 -1.24 6.68
C ALA A 64 0.24 -2.43 5.72
N SER A 65 1.16 -3.35 6.05
CA SER A 65 1.39 -4.55 5.24
C SER A 65 0.19 -5.49 5.26
N ILE A 66 -0.42 -5.71 6.43
CA ILE A 66 -1.65 -6.52 6.58
C ILE A 66 -2.81 -5.85 5.83
N PHE A 67 -2.95 -4.53 5.97
CA PHE A 67 -3.97 -3.75 5.28
C PHE A 67 -3.84 -3.84 3.74
N CYS A 68 -2.62 -3.72 3.22
CA CYS A 68 -2.34 -3.92 1.80
C CYS A 68 -2.70 -5.34 1.34
N ALA A 69 -2.28 -6.36 2.10
CA ALA A 69 -2.57 -7.76 1.81
C ALA A 69 -4.08 -8.04 1.79
N LYS A 70 -4.83 -7.62 2.82
CA LYS A 70 -6.28 -7.85 2.97
C LYS A 70 -7.08 -7.38 1.75
N TYR A 71 -6.76 -6.19 1.22
CA TYR A 71 -7.49 -5.64 0.08
C TYR A 71 -6.95 -6.07 -1.29
N SER A 72 -5.87 -6.85 -1.32
CA SER A 72 -5.26 -7.31 -2.58
C SER A 72 -6.09 -8.39 -3.27
N ARG A 73 -5.96 -8.45 -4.61
CA ARG A 73 -6.50 -9.55 -5.40
C ARG A 73 -5.86 -10.90 -5.07
N ASP A 74 -4.59 -10.88 -4.68
CA ASP A 74 -3.81 -12.07 -4.30
C ASP A 74 -4.45 -12.78 -3.10
N TRP A 75 -4.76 -12.04 -2.04
CA TRP A 75 -5.50 -12.55 -0.87
C TRP A 75 -6.87 -13.09 -1.27
N LYS A 76 -7.66 -12.31 -2.00
CA LYS A 76 -9.03 -12.66 -2.38
C LYS A 76 -9.13 -13.95 -3.18
N LYS A 77 -8.11 -14.29 -3.97
CA LYS A 77 -8.07 -15.50 -4.79
C LYS A 77 -7.44 -16.69 -4.09
N ASN A 78 -6.27 -16.49 -3.48
CA ASN A 78 -5.43 -17.59 -3.04
C ASN A 78 -5.61 -17.92 -1.55
N LYS A 79 -6.06 -16.95 -0.73
CA LYS A 79 -6.18 -17.06 0.73
C LYS A 79 -4.96 -17.74 1.40
N SER A 80 -3.77 -17.33 0.96
CA SER A 80 -2.47 -17.84 1.41
C SER A 80 -1.56 -16.69 1.88
N ASP A 81 -0.29 -16.97 2.15
CA ASP A 81 0.68 -15.94 2.51
C ASP A 81 0.87 -14.96 1.35
N VAL A 82 0.88 -13.66 1.64
CA VAL A 82 0.99 -12.61 0.62
C VAL A 82 2.34 -11.93 0.71
N ILE A 83 2.99 -11.73 -0.44
CA ILE A 83 4.24 -11.00 -0.54
C ILE A 83 3.95 -9.52 -0.77
N ILE A 84 4.43 -8.68 0.14
CA ILE A 84 4.31 -7.23 0.11
C ILE A 84 5.66 -6.60 -0.23
N HIS A 85 5.63 -5.70 -1.19
CA HIS A 85 6.70 -4.79 -1.52
C HIS A 85 6.53 -3.50 -0.72
N ARG A 86 7.55 -3.14 0.06
CA ARG A 86 7.68 -1.88 0.78
C ARG A 86 8.76 -1.03 0.12
N PHE A 87 8.47 0.24 -0.10
CA PHE A 87 9.40 1.19 -0.72
C PHE A 87 9.11 2.60 -0.21
N LYS A 88 10.06 3.53 -0.41
CA LYS A 88 9.84 4.93 -0.06
C LYS A 88 9.21 5.69 -1.21
N GLY A 89 8.53 6.79 -0.90
CA GLY A 89 7.98 7.70 -1.92
C GLY A 89 9.00 8.12 -2.99
N LYS A 90 10.23 8.42 -2.58
CA LYS A 90 11.32 8.80 -3.50
C LYS A 90 11.75 7.70 -4.48
N ASP A 91 11.43 6.45 -4.18
CA ASP A 91 11.81 5.30 -5.00
C ASP A 91 10.74 4.99 -6.06
N ILE A 92 9.58 5.65 -6.00
CA ILE A 92 8.50 5.57 -6.97
C ILE A 92 8.81 6.51 -8.14
N TYR A 93 8.60 6.04 -9.36
CA TYR A 93 8.65 6.87 -10.55
C TYR A 93 7.56 6.48 -11.54
N LYS A 94 7.15 7.44 -12.37
CA LYS A 94 6.22 7.21 -13.47
C LYS A 94 6.82 7.79 -14.75
N LYS A 95 6.90 6.96 -15.80
CA LYS A 95 7.40 7.38 -17.12
C LYS A 95 6.23 7.74 -18.03
N LYS A 96 6.46 8.64 -18.97
CA LYS A 96 5.50 8.96 -20.04
C LYS A 96 5.17 7.68 -20.81
N GLY A 97 3.89 7.36 -20.96
CA GLY A 97 3.41 6.13 -21.61
C GLY A 97 3.04 4.98 -20.66
N MET A 98 3.31 5.09 -19.36
CA MET A 98 2.79 4.11 -18.39
C MET A 98 1.27 4.25 -18.24
N LYS A 99 0.56 3.11 -18.18
CA LYS A 99 -0.88 3.07 -17.93
C LYS A 99 -1.23 3.68 -16.57
N ILE A 100 -2.45 4.19 -16.45
CA ILE A 100 -3.00 4.64 -15.17
C ILE A 100 -2.96 3.47 -14.16
N GLY A 101 -2.62 3.76 -12.92
CA GLY A 101 -2.42 2.78 -11.86
C GLY A 101 -1.07 2.05 -11.88
N THR A 102 -0.24 2.25 -12.92
CA THR A 102 1.07 1.59 -13.05
C THR A 102 2.21 2.53 -12.68
N PHE A 103 3.11 2.04 -11.82
CA PHE A 103 4.27 2.77 -11.34
C PHE A 103 5.52 1.90 -11.39
N GLY A 104 6.66 2.51 -11.67
CA GLY A 104 7.95 1.87 -11.47
C GLY A 104 8.48 2.13 -10.06
N VAL A 105 9.22 1.17 -9.52
CA VAL A 105 9.84 1.29 -8.18
C VAL A 105 11.30 0.87 -8.27
N LYS A 106 12.20 1.69 -7.72
CA LYS A 106 13.66 1.45 -7.77
C LYS A 106 14.17 0.52 -6.68
N LYS A 107 13.79 0.78 -5.43
CA LYS A 107 14.27 0.04 -4.25
C LYS A 107 13.08 -0.53 -3.51
N VAL A 108 13.05 -1.85 -3.37
CA VAL A 108 11.97 -2.58 -2.74
C VAL A 108 12.53 -3.44 -1.60
N LYS A 109 11.84 -3.41 -0.46
CA LYS A 109 11.99 -4.37 0.62
C LYS A 109 10.82 -5.34 0.58
N ILE A 110 11.10 -6.61 0.73
CA ILE A 110 10.08 -7.66 0.71
C ILE A 110 9.63 -7.96 2.14
N ILE A 111 8.32 -8.01 2.34
CA ILE A 111 7.67 -8.38 3.59
C ILE A 111 6.72 -9.54 3.28
N LYS A 112 6.90 -10.68 3.96
CA LYS A 112 5.96 -11.80 3.86
C LYS A 112 4.90 -11.67 4.96
N VAL A 113 3.66 -11.44 4.56
CA VAL A 113 2.51 -11.41 5.48
C VAL A 113 1.89 -12.79 5.53
N LYS A 114 1.82 -13.38 6.73
CA LYS A 114 1.28 -14.73 6.89
C LYS A 114 -0.25 -14.72 6.81
N LYS A 115 -0.84 -15.76 6.21
CA LYS A 115 -2.29 -15.98 6.15
C LYS A 115 -2.99 -15.69 7.49
N LYS A 116 -2.47 -16.29 8.58
CA LYS A 116 -3.03 -16.17 9.93
C LYS A 116 -3.10 -14.73 10.44
N ASP A 117 -2.20 -13.85 10.00
CA ASP A 117 -2.21 -12.44 10.40
C ASP A 117 -3.29 -11.66 9.64
N ILE A 118 -3.57 -12.05 8.38
CA ILE A 118 -4.60 -11.45 7.54
C ILE A 118 -5.99 -11.84 8.06
N GLU A 119 -6.21 -13.12 8.34
CA GLU A 119 -7.50 -13.64 8.84
C GLU A 119 -7.91 -13.05 10.20
N LYS A 120 -6.95 -12.75 11.08
CA LYS A 120 -7.22 -12.09 12.37
C LYS A 120 -7.75 -10.66 12.23
N HIS A 121 -7.61 -10.07 11.05
CA HIS A 121 -8.03 -8.71 10.75
C HIS A 121 -9.08 -8.67 9.63
N ASP A 122 -9.60 -9.82 9.16
CA ASP A 122 -10.62 -9.90 8.11
C ASP A 122 -12.02 -9.60 8.65
#